data_AF-J9E209-F1
#
_entry.id   AF-J9E209-F1
#
_cell.length_a   1.000
_cell.length_b   1.000
_cell.length_c   1.000
_cell.angle_alpha   90.00
_cell.angle_beta   90.00
_cell.angle_gamma   90.00
#
_symmetry.space_group_name_H-M   'P 1'
#
loop_
_entity.id
_entity.type
_entity.pdbx_description
1 polymer ?
#
loop_
_entity_poly.entity_id
_entity_poly.type
_entity_poly.pdbx_seq_one_letter_code
_entity_poly.pdbx_strand_id
1 'polypeptide(L)'
;MGVYSENHSDMIFLCETLLELIRVYRDGQFTRYKVIDVDVEEKASDLIILLDILANVLSKDDLSIIPLSSSDTTEFATIGSRVALIALEMLLPIMEDDLLKLPLLCRKFYRFILYFTEMAPQTLESLPEALFVSIIECLRHGLRSDFGQEISLISAETVTEVVSYFTRLTPKNEAAISRLAVLLE
;
A
#
# COMPACT_ATOMS: atom_id res chain seq x y z
N MET A 1 -31.36 -2.55 19.97
CA MET A 1 -30.90 -2.08 18.65
C MET A 1 -30.15 -0.77 18.89
N GLY A 2 -28.84 -0.72 18.67
CA GLY A 2 -28.06 0.52 18.87
C GLY A 2 -26.54 0.35 18.78
N VAL A 3 -26.00 -0.77 19.23
CA VAL A 3 -24.54 -0.94 19.41
C VAL A 3 -23.77 -1.16 18.08
N TYR A 4 -24.44 -1.60 17.02
CA TYR A 4 -23.78 -1.92 15.74
C TYR A 4 -23.51 -0.71 14.84
N SER A 5 -24.26 0.39 15.01
CA SER A 5 -24.08 1.59 14.18
C SER A 5 -22.91 2.46 14.65
N GLU A 6 -22.59 2.44 15.95
CA GLU A 6 -21.48 3.19 16.54
C GLU A 6 -20.13 2.62 16.05
N ASN A 7 -19.92 1.30 16.15
CA ASN A 7 -18.67 0.66 15.70
C ASN A 7 -18.36 0.88 14.20
N HIS A 8 -19.37 0.94 13.34
CA HIS A 8 -19.17 1.18 11.90
C HIS A 8 -18.81 2.64 11.60
N SER A 9 -19.55 3.58 12.22
CA SER A 9 -19.24 5.00 12.15
C SER A 9 -17.83 5.29 12.69
N ASP A 10 -17.43 4.61 13.76
CA ASP A 10 -16.12 4.76 14.38
C ASP A 10 -15.00 4.25 13.47
N MET A 11 -15.22 3.15 12.74
CA MET A 11 -14.21 2.58 11.83
C MET A 11 -14.05 3.41 10.55
N ILE A 12 -15.14 3.96 10.01
CA ILE A 12 -15.10 4.95 8.92
C ILE A 12 -14.39 6.21 9.40
N PHE A 13 -14.78 6.75 10.55
CA PHE A 13 -14.16 7.93 11.15
C PHE A 13 -12.67 7.72 11.40
N LEU A 14 -12.26 6.53 11.85
CA LEU A 14 -10.85 6.18 12.04
C LEU A 14 -10.09 6.20 10.71
N CYS A 15 -10.67 5.66 9.63
CA CYS A 15 -10.06 5.70 8.30
C CYS A 15 -9.97 7.13 7.75
N GLU A 16 -11.00 7.95 7.94
CA GLU A 16 -11.00 9.36 7.54
C GLU A 16 -9.96 10.17 8.34
N THR A 17 -9.88 9.93 9.65
CA THR A 17 -8.86 10.54 10.53
C THR A 17 -7.46 10.09 10.12
N LEU A 18 -7.26 8.82 9.78
CA LEU A 18 -6.00 8.31 9.24
C LEU A 18 -5.64 9.00 7.93
N LEU A 19 -6.63 9.19 7.07
CA LEU A 19 -6.45 9.82 5.77
C LEU A 19 -6.05 11.29 5.93
N GLU A 20 -6.64 12.01 6.88
CA GLU A 20 -6.21 13.35 7.26
C GLU A 20 -4.81 13.35 7.88
N LEU A 21 -4.50 12.42 8.78
CA LEU A 21 -3.18 12.27 9.38
C LEU A 21 -2.11 12.04 8.31
N ILE A 22 -2.36 11.14 7.36
CA ILE A 22 -1.46 10.82 6.24
C ILE A 22 -1.23 12.05 5.37
N ARG A 23 -2.28 12.84 5.10
CA ARG A 23 -2.17 14.09 4.33
C ARG A 23 -1.35 15.15 5.07
N VAL A 24 -1.62 15.36 6.35
CA VAL A 24 -0.88 16.32 7.19
C VAL A 24 0.58 15.88 7.34
N TYR A 25 0.81 14.59 7.59
CA TYR A 25 2.14 14.01 7.67
C TYR A 25 2.87 14.18 6.33
N ARG A 26 2.23 13.88 5.20
CA ARG A 26 2.79 14.11 3.87
C ARG A 26 3.18 15.58 3.72
N ASP A 27 2.26 16.52 3.90
CA ASP A 27 2.50 17.94 3.58
C ASP A 27 3.52 18.58 4.55
N GLY A 28 3.53 18.16 5.82
CA GLY A 28 4.45 18.65 6.85
C GLY A 28 5.85 18.00 6.82
N GLN A 29 5.92 16.67 6.66
CA GLN A 29 7.18 15.92 6.73
C GLN A 29 7.88 15.81 5.37
N PHE A 30 7.18 15.90 4.21
CA PHE A 30 7.88 15.98 2.92
C PHE A 30 8.82 17.18 2.86
N THR A 31 8.37 18.31 3.41
CA THR A 31 9.17 19.53 3.47
C THR A 31 10.35 19.34 4.42
N ARG A 32 10.17 18.66 5.57
CA ARG A 32 11.26 18.36 6.51
C ARG A 32 12.28 17.36 5.95
N TYR A 33 11.86 16.28 5.31
CA TYR A 33 12.76 15.25 4.79
C TYR A 33 13.62 15.71 3.61
N LYS A 34 13.19 16.75 2.88
CA LYS A 34 13.96 17.38 1.80
C LYS A 34 14.82 18.57 2.24
N VAL A 35 14.51 19.22 3.36
CA VAL A 35 15.13 20.51 3.78
C VAL A 35 15.98 20.37 5.06
N ILE A 36 15.68 19.40 5.92
CA ILE A 36 16.36 19.19 7.19
C ILE A 36 17.00 17.80 7.15
N ASP A 37 18.29 17.73 7.51
CA ASP A 37 19.03 16.49 7.70
C ASP A 37 18.49 15.76 8.94
N VAL A 38 17.31 15.17 8.81
CA VAL A 38 16.67 14.32 9.81
C VAL A 38 17.34 12.95 9.72
N ASP A 39 17.73 12.42 10.87
CA ASP A 39 18.39 11.11 10.97
C ASP A 39 17.56 10.00 10.33
N VAL A 40 18.23 9.11 9.60
CA VAL A 40 17.59 8.04 8.82
C VAL A 40 16.83 7.08 9.74
N GLU A 41 17.34 6.84 10.96
CA GLU A 41 16.66 5.99 11.95
C GLU A 41 15.36 6.62 12.47
N GLU A 42 15.34 7.94 12.71
CA GLU A 42 14.12 8.66 13.10
C GLU A 42 13.06 8.60 12.00
N LYS A 43 13.46 8.85 10.73
CA LYS A 43 12.57 8.69 9.58
C LYS A 43 12.01 7.26 9.49
N ALA A 44 12.88 6.26 9.64
CA ALA A 44 12.47 4.87 9.55
C ALA A 44 11.51 4.48 10.66
N SER A 45 11.72 4.96 11.89
CA SER A 45 10.83 4.73 13.02
C SER A 45 9.42 5.26 12.74
N ASP A 46 9.30 6.50 12.27
CA ASP A 46 8.01 7.09 11.91
C ASP A 46 7.29 6.29 10.83
N LEU A 47 8.01 5.89 9.77
CA LEU A 47 7.46 5.11 8.66
C LEU A 47 7.05 3.70 9.08
N ILE A 48 7.80 3.07 9.98
CA ILE A 48 7.43 1.77 10.56
C ILE A 48 6.11 1.88 11.31
N ILE A 49 5.95 2.90 12.15
CA ILE A 49 4.72 3.14 12.91
C ILE A 49 3.55 3.37 11.95
N LEU A 50 3.74 4.20 10.91
CA LEU A 50 2.73 4.44 9.90
C LEU A 50 2.31 3.13 9.20
N LEU A 51 3.26 2.31 8.77
CA LEU A 51 3.00 1.03 8.12
C LEU A 51 2.27 0.05 9.06
N ASP A 52 2.58 0.06 10.35
CA ASP A 52 1.88 -0.75 11.34
C ASP A 52 0.44 -0.29 11.55
N ILE A 53 0.21 1.03 11.61
CA ILE A 53 -1.16 1.57 11.68
C ILE A 53 -1.93 1.19 10.41
N LEU A 54 -1.35 1.38 9.22
CA LEU A 54 -1.97 0.99 7.95
C LEU A 54 -2.30 -0.49 7.89
N ALA A 55 -1.37 -1.37 8.31
CA ALA A 55 -1.60 -2.81 8.32
C ALA A 55 -2.75 -3.20 9.24
N ASN A 56 -2.88 -2.57 10.41
CA ASN A 56 -3.97 -2.84 11.34
C ASN A 56 -5.30 -2.31 10.81
N VAL A 57 -5.37 -1.04 10.41
CA VAL A 57 -6.61 -0.39 9.95
C VAL A 57 -7.15 -1.02 8.68
N LEU A 58 -6.26 -1.46 7.79
CA LEU A 58 -6.67 -2.04 6.54
C LEU A 58 -6.96 -3.54 6.65
N SER A 59 -6.55 -4.24 7.71
CA SER A 59 -6.60 -5.71 7.81
C SER A 59 -8.01 -6.31 7.55
N LYS A 60 -8.04 -7.42 6.80
CA LYS A 60 -9.29 -8.11 6.40
C LYS A 60 -10.04 -8.78 7.57
N ASP A 61 -9.37 -9.06 8.69
CA ASP A 61 -9.96 -9.87 9.77
C ASP A 61 -11.03 -9.12 10.57
N ASP A 62 -10.89 -7.81 10.76
CA ASP A 62 -11.90 -6.97 11.43
C ASP A 62 -13.21 -6.86 10.62
N LEU A 63 -13.17 -7.11 9.32
CA LEU A 63 -14.34 -7.09 8.43
C LEU A 63 -15.19 -8.35 8.52
N SER A 64 -14.61 -9.46 8.96
CA SER A 64 -15.34 -10.74 9.11
C SER A 64 -16.16 -10.83 10.40
N ILE A 65 -15.80 -10.01 11.41
CA ILE A 65 -16.39 -10.02 12.75
C ILE A 65 -17.66 -9.17 12.81
N ILE A 66 -17.78 -8.18 11.92
CA ILE A 66 -18.93 -7.28 11.86
C ILE A 66 -19.86 -7.76 10.74
N PRO A 67 -21.12 -8.15 11.01
CA PRO A 67 -22.10 -8.42 9.98
C PRO A 67 -22.53 -7.08 9.35
N LEU A 68 -21.64 -6.53 8.53
CA LEU A 68 -21.87 -5.34 7.73
C LEU A 68 -22.90 -5.68 6.64
N SER A 69 -23.79 -4.75 6.35
CA SER A 69 -24.65 -4.90 5.19
C SER A 69 -23.81 -4.84 3.90
N SER A 70 -24.36 -5.31 2.79
CA SER A 70 -23.64 -5.32 1.51
C SER A 70 -23.26 -3.92 1.00
N SER A 71 -23.98 -2.86 1.43
CA SER A 71 -23.61 -1.47 1.14
C SER A 71 -22.41 -1.02 1.99
N ASP A 72 -22.42 -1.35 3.27
CA ASP A 72 -21.46 -0.83 4.25
C ASP A 72 -20.07 -1.49 4.09
N THR A 73 -20.06 -2.77 3.71
CA THR A 73 -18.84 -3.46 3.27
C THR A 73 -18.22 -2.84 2.03
N THR A 74 -19.05 -2.41 1.07
CA THR A 74 -18.61 -1.78 -0.18
C THR A 74 -18.04 -0.39 0.06
N GLU A 75 -18.68 0.40 0.94
CA GLU A 75 -18.23 1.75 1.30
C GLU A 75 -16.90 1.70 2.06
N PHE A 76 -16.77 0.82 3.06
CA PHE A 76 -15.51 0.65 3.78
C PHE A 76 -14.37 0.17 2.87
N ALA A 77 -14.60 -0.85 2.03
CA ALA A 77 -13.60 -1.31 1.08
C ALA A 77 -13.15 -0.18 0.13
N THR A 78 -14.08 0.70 -0.25
CA THR A 78 -13.79 1.89 -1.04
C THR A 78 -12.91 2.88 -0.25
N ILE A 79 -13.24 3.16 1.01
CA ILE A 79 -12.44 4.07 1.85
C ILE A 79 -11.05 3.50 2.13
N GLY A 80 -10.96 2.23 2.54
CA GLY A 80 -9.68 1.54 2.79
C GLY A 80 -8.78 1.53 1.55
N SER A 81 -9.35 1.28 0.36
CA SER A 81 -8.59 1.31 -0.89
C SER A 81 -8.04 2.71 -1.21
N ARG A 82 -8.81 3.77 -0.88
CA ARG A 82 -8.36 5.16 -1.02
C ARG A 82 -7.27 5.52 -0.02
N VAL A 83 -7.39 5.09 1.24
CA VAL A 83 -6.35 5.26 2.27
C VAL A 83 -5.05 4.58 1.82
N ALA A 84 -5.13 3.32 1.39
CA ALA A 84 -3.99 2.56 0.93
C ALA A 84 -3.34 3.20 -0.31
N LEU A 85 -4.13 3.68 -1.27
CA LEU A 85 -3.62 4.37 -2.45
C LEU A 85 -2.86 5.65 -2.09
N ILE A 86 -3.44 6.52 -1.26
CA ILE A 86 -2.79 7.79 -0.85
C ILE A 86 -1.52 7.51 -0.05
N ALA A 87 -1.54 6.48 0.81
CA ALA A 87 -0.34 6.05 1.52
C ALA A 87 0.74 5.55 0.55
N LEU A 88 0.38 4.76 -0.47
CA LEU A 88 1.32 4.26 -1.47
C LEU A 88 1.94 5.41 -2.30
N GLU A 89 1.13 6.38 -2.73
CA GLU A 89 1.58 7.59 -3.43
C GLU A 89 2.59 8.40 -2.60
N MET A 90 2.41 8.42 -1.27
CA MET A 90 3.32 9.09 -0.35
C MET A 90 4.59 8.27 -0.09
N LEU A 91 4.48 6.97 0.12
CA LEU A 91 5.58 6.09 0.53
C LEU A 91 6.57 5.81 -0.59
N LEU A 92 6.09 5.54 -1.82
CA LEU A 92 6.96 5.21 -2.96
C LEU A 92 8.12 6.21 -3.18
N PRO A 93 7.89 7.54 -3.23
CA PRO A 93 8.98 8.50 -3.39
C PRO A 93 9.85 8.70 -2.14
N ILE A 94 9.43 8.23 -0.95
CA ILE A 94 10.20 8.34 0.29
C ILE A 94 11.11 7.11 0.48
N MET A 95 10.68 5.94 0.01
CA MET A 95 11.38 4.66 0.19
C MET A 95 12.59 4.54 -0.75
N GLU A 96 13.61 5.35 -0.49
CA GLU A 96 14.90 5.34 -1.20
C GLU A 96 15.85 4.26 -0.67
N ASP A 97 16.94 3.99 -1.40
CA ASP A 97 17.91 2.92 -1.12
C ASP A 97 18.42 2.91 0.33
N ASP A 98 18.67 4.07 0.94
CA ASP A 98 19.18 4.15 2.32
C ASP A 98 18.14 3.73 3.36
N LEU A 99 16.86 4.01 3.13
CA LEU A 99 15.77 3.55 3.98
C LEU A 99 15.46 2.06 3.73
N LEU A 100 15.53 1.61 2.48
CA LEU A 100 15.31 0.21 2.11
C LEU A 100 16.41 -0.73 2.61
N LYS A 101 17.61 -0.22 2.92
CA LYS A 101 18.65 -0.99 3.61
C LYS A 101 18.27 -1.38 5.04
N LEU A 102 17.28 -0.71 5.65
CA LEU A 102 16.79 -1.04 6.99
C LEU A 102 15.81 -2.22 6.91
N PRO A 103 16.16 -3.43 7.38
CA PRO A 103 15.42 -4.65 7.04
C PRO A 103 13.97 -4.65 7.51
N LEU A 104 13.71 -4.08 8.71
CA LEU A 104 12.36 -4.02 9.28
C LEU A 104 11.43 -3.11 8.46
N LEU A 105 11.92 -1.94 8.06
CA LEU A 105 11.18 -0.97 7.26
C LEU A 105 10.93 -1.53 5.86
N CYS A 106 11.98 -2.04 5.20
CA CYS A 106 11.88 -2.65 3.87
C CYS A 106 10.82 -3.75 3.84
N ARG A 107 10.87 -4.69 4.80
CA ARG A 107 9.88 -5.77 4.88
C ARG A 107 8.46 -5.24 5.03
N LYS A 108 8.22 -4.30 5.95
CA LYS A 108 6.87 -3.74 6.16
C LYS A 108 6.36 -3.03 4.91
N PHE A 109 7.23 -2.32 4.21
CA PHE A 109 6.87 -1.61 2.99
C PHE A 109 6.49 -2.57 1.85
N TYR A 110 7.30 -3.59 1.55
CA TYR A 110 6.97 -4.57 0.51
C TYR A 110 5.71 -5.38 0.85
N ARG A 111 5.50 -5.73 2.13
CA ARG A 111 4.24 -6.37 2.57
C ARG A 111 3.04 -5.45 2.40
N PHE A 112 3.20 -4.13 2.60
CA PHE A 112 2.14 -3.16 2.35
C PHE A 112 1.77 -3.09 0.87
N ILE A 113 2.75 -3.14 -0.05
CA ILE A 113 2.46 -3.20 -1.50
C ILE A 113 1.69 -4.48 -1.84
N LEU A 114 2.13 -5.64 -1.35
CA LEU A 114 1.40 -6.91 -1.52
C LEU A 114 -0.05 -6.76 -1.04
N TYR A 115 -0.20 -6.29 0.20
CA TYR A 115 -1.51 -6.08 0.83
C TYR A 115 -2.42 -5.19 -0.02
N PHE A 116 -1.91 -4.07 -0.53
CA PHE A 116 -2.64 -3.17 -1.41
C PHE A 116 -3.15 -3.90 -2.67
N THR A 117 -2.30 -4.72 -3.30
CA THR A 117 -2.68 -5.48 -4.51
C THR A 117 -3.71 -6.56 -4.24
N GLU A 118 -3.70 -7.19 -3.06
CA GLU A 118 -4.70 -8.20 -2.66
C GLU A 118 -6.03 -7.61 -2.19
N MET A 119 -5.99 -6.39 -1.63
CA MET A 119 -7.16 -5.74 -1.04
C MET A 119 -7.94 -4.93 -2.08
N ALA A 120 -7.22 -4.23 -2.98
CA ALA A 120 -7.83 -3.30 -3.93
C ALA A 120 -7.29 -3.50 -5.37
N PRO A 121 -7.36 -4.72 -5.94
CA PRO A 121 -6.81 -4.99 -7.26
C PRO A 121 -7.46 -4.11 -8.36
N GLN A 122 -8.75 -3.78 -8.25
CA GLN A 122 -9.44 -2.87 -9.17
C GLN A 122 -8.87 -1.47 -9.24
N THR A 123 -8.24 -1.00 -8.16
CA THR A 123 -7.58 0.29 -8.15
C THR A 123 -6.41 0.31 -9.13
N LEU A 124 -5.76 -0.84 -9.39
CA LEU A 124 -4.65 -0.99 -10.34
C LEU A 124 -5.01 -0.58 -11.76
N GLU A 125 -6.27 -0.77 -12.19
CA GLU A 125 -6.73 -0.36 -13.52
C GLU A 125 -6.79 1.16 -13.69
N SER A 126 -7.07 1.86 -12.58
CA SER A 126 -7.27 3.31 -12.55
C SER A 126 -6.04 4.11 -12.11
N LEU A 127 -4.93 3.44 -11.81
CA LEU A 127 -3.73 4.12 -11.33
C LEU A 127 -3.15 5.07 -12.39
N PRO A 128 -2.62 6.23 -11.97
CA PRO A 128 -1.75 7.01 -12.83
C PRO A 128 -0.60 6.15 -13.36
N GLU A 129 -0.31 6.26 -14.66
CA GLU A 129 0.73 5.46 -15.32
C GLU A 129 2.07 5.54 -14.60
N ALA A 130 2.49 6.73 -14.18
CA ALA A 130 3.74 6.94 -13.46
C ALA A 130 3.79 6.15 -12.14
N LEU A 131 2.67 6.10 -11.40
CA LEU A 131 2.60 5.38 -10.14
C LEU A 131 2.67 3.87 -10.36
N PHE A 132 1.98 3.36 -11.38
CA PHE A 132 2.06 1.94 -11.74
C PHE A 132 3.48 1.55 -12.13
N VAL A 133 4.17 2.37 -12.95
CA VAL A 133 5.57 2.16 -13.30
C VAL A 133 6.47 2.15 -12.06
N SER A 134 6.29 3.09 -11.12
CA SER A 134 7.04 3.10 -9.86
C SER A 134 6.84 1.83 -9.03
N ILE A 135 5.63 1.26 -9.01
CA ILE A 135 5.37 -0.04 -8.35
C ILE A 135 6.14 -1.16 -9.05
N ILE A 136 6.08 -1.24 -10.39
CA ILE A 136 6.80 -2.27 -11.15
C ILE A 136 8.31 -2.16 -10.93
N GLU A 137 8.87 -0.95 -10.96
CA GLU A 137 10.28 -0.73 -10.67
C GLU A 137 10.65 -1.15 -9.24
N CYS A 138 9.84 -0.77 -8.25
CA CYS A 138 10.04 -1.22 -6.87
C CYS A 138 10.06 -2.75 -6.76
N LEU A 139 9.12 -3.44 -7.41
CA LEU A 139 9.09 -4.91 -7.41
C LEU A 139 10.30 -5.52 -8.13
N ARG A 140 10.75 -4.91 -9.23
CA ARG A 140 11.98 -5.30 -9.92
C ARG A 140 13.20 -5.24 -9.00
N HIS A 141 13.32 -4.18 -8.22
CA HIS A 141 14.37 -4.05 -7.21
C HIS A 141 14.26 -5.12 -6.12
N GLY A 142 13.07 -5.37 -5.59
CA GLY A 142 12.86 -6.42 -4.57
C GLY A 142 13.17 -7.85 -5.07
N LEU A 143 12.94 -8.14 -6.34
CA LEU A 143 13.26 -9.43 -6.97
C LEU A 143 14.77 -9.71 -7.10
N ARG A 144 15.62 -8.68 -7.12
CA ARG A 144 17.08 -8.84 -7.27
C ARG A 144 17.78 -9.43 -6.03
N SER A 145 17.04 -9.66 -4.94
CA SER A 145 17.53 -10.21 -3.67
C SER A 145 18.54 -9.34 -2.91
N ASP A 146 18.73 -8.09 -3.33
CA ASP A 146 19.62 -7.12 -2.66
C ASP A 146 19.18 -6.82 -1.21
N PHE A 147 17.88 -6.97 -0.92
CA PHE A 147 17.29 -6.75 0.42
C PHE A 147 17.05 -8.05 1.21
N GLY A 148 17.51 -9.18 0.69
CA GLY A 148 17.33 -10.51 1.28
C GLY A 148 16.19 -11.33 0.69
N GLN A 149 16.22 -12.63 0.95
CA GLN A 149 15.33 -13.62 0.32
C GLN A 149 13.84 -13.37 0.61
N GLU A 150 13.50 -12.94 1.82
CA GLU A 150 12.12 -12.66 2.21
C GLU A 150 11.49 -11.59 1.31
N ILE A 151 12.23 -10.52 0.99
CA ILE A 151 11.75 -9.43 0.13
C ILE A 151 11.54 -9.90 -1.30
N SER A 152 12.43 -10.76 -1.82
CA SER A 152 12.25 -11.34 -3.15
C SER A 152 11.04 -12.25 -3.24
N LEU A 153 10.75 -13.02 -2.18
CA LEU A 153 9.54 -13.84 -2.11
C LEU A 153 8.28 -12.98 -2.09
N ILE A 154 8.23 -11.96 -1.23
CA ILE A 154 7.09 -11.03 -1.17
C ILE A 154 6.92 -10.33 -2.54
N SER A 155 8.01 -9.93 -3.18
CA SER A 155 7.96 -9.27 -4.49
C SER A 155 7.42 -10.21 -5.58
N ALA A 156 7.86 -11.47 -5.60
CA ALA A 156 7.36 -12.48 -6.54
C ALA A 156 5.87 -12.80 -6.31
N GLU A 157 5.43 -12.82 -5.05
CA GLU A 157 4.03 -12.97 -4.66
C GLU A 157 3.19 -11.79 -5.16
N THR A 158 3.61 -10.55 -4.90
CA THR A 158 2.92 -9.35 -5.41
C THR A 158 2.82 -9.37 -6.93
N VAL A 159 3.90 -9.71 -7.65
CA VAL A 159 3.88 -9.81 -9.11
C VAL A 159 2.86 -10.86 -9.57
N THR A 160 2.81 -12.01 -8.88
CA THR A 160 1.84 -13.07 -9.18
C THR A 160 0.41 -12.58 -9.00
N GLU A 161 0.11 -11.85 -7.93
CA GLU A 161 -1.22 -11.28 -7.69
C GLU A 161 -1.61 -10.26 -8.77
N VAL A 162 -0.72 -9.33 -9.11
CA VAL A 162 -0.96 -8.30 -10.13
C VAL A 162 -1.17 -8.94 -11.51
N VAL A 163 -0.32 -9.89 -11.91
CA VAL A 163 -0.47 -10.61 -13.19
C VAL A 163 -1.77 -11.41 -13.21
N SER A 164 -2.06 -12.15 -12.13
CA SER A 164 -3.29 -12.93 -12.02
C SER A 164 -4.53 -12.06 -12.14
N TYR A 165 -4.49 -10.86 -11.58
CA TYR A 165 -5.58 -9.89 -11.73
C TYR A 165 -5.76 -9.43 -13.18
N PHE A 166 -4.73 -8.88 -13.81
CA PHE A 166 -4.83 -8.34 -15.18
C PHE A 166 -5.11 -9.40 -16.25
N THR A 167 -4.69 -10.64 -16.03
CA THR A 167 -4.98 -11.76 -16.96
C THR A 167 -6.43 -12.24 -16.90
N ARG A 168 -7.12 -12.02 -15.77
CA ARG A 168 -8.55 -12.32 -15.60
C ARG A 168 -9.46 -11.25 -16.23
N LEU A 169 -8.95 -10.04 -16.49
CA LEU A 169 -9.73 -8.96 -17.09
C LEU A 169 -10.09 -9.24 -18.55
N THR A 170 -11.33 -8.87 -18.92
CA THR A 170 -11.85 -8.97 -20.28
C THR A 170 -12.54 -7.65 -20.66
N PRO A 171 -12.04 -6.87 -21.64
CA PRO A 171 -10.86 -7.13 -22.48
C PRO A 171 -9.55 -7.08 -21.69
N LYS A 172 -8.52 -7.79 -22.18
CA LYS A 172 -7.20 -7.80 -21.53
C LYS A 172 -6.58 -6.41 -21.56
N ASN A 173 -5.97 -5.99 -20.45
CA ASN A 173 -5.22 -4.74 -20.39
C ASN A 173 -3.80 -4.95 -20.96
N GLU A 174 -3.65 -4.82 -22.28
CA GLU A 174 -2.38 -5.06 -22.98
C GLU A 174 -1.25 -4.13 -22.49
N ALA A 175 -1.58 -2.89 -22.10
CA ALA A 175 -0.61 -1.94 -21.56
C ALA A 175 -0.03 -2.40 -20.22
N ALA A 176 -0.88 -2.88 -19.30
CA ALA A 176 -0.43 -3.42 -18.02
C ALA A 176 0.42 -4.68 -18.20
N ILE A 177 0.02 -5.59 -19.11
CA ILE A 177 0.77 -6.81 -19.43
C ILE A 177 2.16 -6.47 -19.99
N SER A 178 2.25 -5.50 -20.92
CA SER A 178 3.52 -5.08 -21.50
C SER A 178 4.49 -4.50 -20.46
N ARG A 179 3.98 -3.80 -19.43
CA ARG A 179 4.82 -3.26 -18.36
C ARG A 179 5.29 -4.34 -17.39
N LEU A 180 4.43 -5.31 -17.08
CA LEU A 180 4.80 -6.46 -16.25
C LEU A 180 5.88 -7.32 -16.93
N ALA A 181 5.90 -7.38 -18.27
CA ALA A 181 6.91 -8.12 -19.03
C ALA A 181 8.34 -7.62 -18.78
N VAL A 182 8.53 -6.33 -18.42
CA VAL A 182 9.85 -5.75 -18.08
C VAL A 182 10.48 -6.42 -16.86
N LEU A 183 9.69 -7.08 -16.00
CA LEU A 183 10.20 -7.84 -14.85
C LEU A 183 10.95 -9.12 -15.26
N LEU A 184 10.80 -9.57 -16.50
CA LEU A 184 11.46 -10.76 -17.04
C LEU A 184 12.77 -10.45 -17.78
N GLU A 185 13.12 -9.17 -17.93
CA GLU A 185 14.35 -8.67 -18.55
C GLU A 185 15.44 -8.40 -17.50
#